data_AF-A0A950STS9-F1
#
_entry.id   AF-A0A950STS9-F1
#
_cell.length_a   1.000
_cell.length_b   1.000
_cell.length_c   1.000
_cell.angle_alpha   90.00
_cell.angle_beta   90.00
_cell.angle_gamma   90.00
#
_symmetry.space_group_name_H-M   'P 1'
#
loop_
_entity.id
_entity.type
_entity.pdbx_description
1 polymer ?
#
loop_
_entity_poly.entity_id
_entity_poly.type
_entity_poly.pdbx_seq_one_letter_code
_entity_poly.pdbx_strand_id
1 'polypeptide(L)'
;MRILPKPKYCAAQQRFEEAIPEYETVLAINRNWVLAIAALGYCKFITGSIDEAIPAQERAIRLSPRDPRIWLYYYWTGQVHLLLSRIDEAVSWFEKARGANPEHPLPHAYLASAYSLKGESGRGIAELARARDLGSDDRYGSIARLRAVGPFGAPKIRTLFEATYFLGLRQAGMPEE
;
A
#
# COMPACT_ATOMS: atom_id res chain seq x y z
N MET A 1 -0.93 -34.16 5.22
CA MET A 1 -0.45 -32.77 5.40
C MET A 1 -1.18 -31.90 4.39
N ARG A 2 -2.19 -31.12 4.81
CA ARG A 2 -3.02 -30.32 3.89
C ARG A 2 -2.18 -29.11 3.48
N ILE A 3 -1.67 -29.11 2.25
CA ILE A 3 -0.89 -27.99 1.69
C ILE A 3 -1.84 -26.80 1.68
N LEU A 4 -1.55 -25.77 2.50
CA LEU A 4 -2.30 -24.52 2.48
C LEU A 4 -2.13 -23.90 1.08
N PRO A 5 -3.22 -23.56 0.36
CA PRO A 5 -3.08 -22.87 -0.92
C PRO A 5 -2.32 -21.57 -0.65
N LYS A 6 -1.22 -21.34 -1.39
CA LYS A 6 -0.51 -20.06 -1.35
C LYS A 6 -1.37 -19.05 -2.09
N PRO A 7 -1.91 -18.02 -1.42
CA PRO A 7 -2.68 -17.00 -2.10
C PRO A 7 -1.77 -16.30 -3.12
N LYS A 8 -2.24 -16.13 -4.35
CA LYS A 8 -1.45 -15.45 -5.37
C LYS A 8 -1.32 -13.97 -4.98
N TYR A 9 -0.09 -13.47 -4.85
CA TYR A 9 0.17 -12.03 -4.68
C TYR A 9 -0.41 -11.27 -5.89
N CYS A 10 -1.39 -10.39 -5.64
CA CYS A 10 -2.26 -9.81 -6.64
C CYS A 10 -1.67 -8.51 -7.22
N ALA A 11 -1.58 -8.46 -8.55
CA ALA A 11 -1.09 -7.29 -9.30
C ALA A 11 -2.21 -6.59 -10.12
N ALA A 12 -3.48 -7.01 -9.99
CA ALA A 12 -4.59 -6.42 -10.76
C ALA A 12 -5.93 -6.55 -10.01
N GLN A 13 -6.85 -5.60 -10.26
CA GLN A 13 -8.21 -5.52 -9.68
C GLN A 13 -8.88 -6.89 -9.64
N GLN A 14 -9.15 -7.48 -10.80
CA GLN A 14 -9.83 -8.77 -10.93
C GLN A 14 -9.23 -9.88 -10.07
N ARG A 15 -7.91 -9.84 -9.83
CA ARG A 15 -7.22 -10.82 -9.00
C ARG A 15 -7.49 -10.60 -7.50
N PHE A 16 -7.75 -9.36 -7.07
CA PHE A 16 -8.13 -9.06 -5.68
C PHE A 16 -9.53 -9.58 -5.35
N GLU A 17 -10.53 -9.40 -6.21
CA GLU A 17 -11.85 -10.01 -5.99
C GLU A 17 -11.77 -11.54 -5.94
N GLU A 18 -11.00 -12.16 -6.85
CA GLU A 18 -10.78 -13.61 -6.86
C GLU A 18 -9.97 -14.12 -5.65
N ALA A 19 -9.07 -13.31 -5.09
CA ALA A 19 -8.25 -13.70 -3.96
C ALA A 19 -8.98 -13.66 -2.61
N ILE A 20 -10.06 -12.87 -2.49
CA ILE A 20 -10.86 -12.80 -1.26
C ILE A 20 -11.33 -14.19 -0.80
N PRO A 21 -12.05 -15.00 -1.61
CA PRO A 21 -12.49 -16.33 -1.19
C PRO A 21 -11.34 -17.30 -0.91
N GLU A 22 -10.18 -17.14 -1.58
CA GLU A 22 -8.97 -17.93 -1.27
C GLU A 22 -8.45 -17.61 0.14
N TYR A 23 -8.32 -16.33 0.48
CA TYR A 23 -7.89 -15.90 1.81
C TYR A 23 -8.91 -16.28 2.89
N GLU A 24 -10.21 -16.21 2.61
CA GLU A 24 -11.26 -16.68 3.54
C GLU A 24 -11.14 -18.18 3.82
N THR A 25 -10.93 -19.00 2.78
CA THR A 25 -10.70 -20.44 2.93
C THR A 25 -9.45 -20.72 3.76
N VAL A 26 -8.38 -19.98 3.50
CA VAL A 26 -7.13 -20.06 4.26
C VAL A 26 -7.37 -19.74 5.74
N LEU A 27 -8.12 -18.68 6.04
CA LEU A 27 -8.41 -18.25 7.40
C LEU A 27 -9.41 -19.17 8.12
N ALA A 28 -10.26 -19.89 7.38
CA ALA A 28 -11.09 -20.95 7.93
C ALA A 28 -10.25 -22.12 8.47
N ILE A 29 -9.11 -22.40 7.84
CA ILE A 29 -8.15 -23.44 8.27
C ILE A 29 -7.20 -22.91 9.36
N ASN A 30 -6.63 -21.72 9.15
CA ASN A 30 -5.73 -21.07 10.11
C ASN A 30 -6.15 -19.62 10.37
N ARG A 31 -6.96 -19.43 11.42
CA ARG A 31 -7.53 -18.15 11.80
C ARG A 31 -6.50 -17.08 12.19
N ASN A 32 -5.26 -17.47 12.48
CA ASN A 32 -4.19 -16.59 12.93
C ASN A 32 -3.05 -16.47 11.91
N TRP A 33 -3.27 -16.85 10.65
CA TRP A 33 -2.27 -16.61 9.61
C TRP A 33 -2.21 -15.12 9.28
N VAL A 34 -1.22 -14.45 9.89
CA VAL A 34 -1.00 -12.99 9.85
C VAL A 34 -1.04 -12.39 8.45
N LEU A 35 -0.27 -12.97 7.51
CA LEU A 35 -0.24 -12.46 6.13
C LEU A 35 -1.62 -12.57 5.46
N ALA A 36 -2.35 -13.67 5.68
CA ALA A 36 -3.68 -13.86 5.09
C ALA A 36 -4.70 -12.87 5.65
N ILE A 37 -4.64 -12.56 6.95
CA ILE A 37 -5.48 -11.53 7.58
C ILE A 37 -5.21 -10.16 6.93
N ALA A 38 -3.95 -9.76 6.87
CA ALA A 38 -3.57 -8.45 6.34
C ALA A 38 -3.89 -8.32 4.85
N ALA A 39 -3.63 -9.38 4.07
CA ALA A 39 -3.88 -9.41 2.64
C ALA A 39 -5.39 -9.43 2.32
N LEU A 40 -6.20 -10.17 3.08
CA LEU A 40 -7.66 -10.12 2.93
C LEU A 40 -8.20 -8.71 3.18
N GLY A 41 -7.77 -8.06 4.26
CA GLY A 41 -8.16 -6.67 4.55
C GLY A 41 -7.77 -5.70 3.43
N TYR A 42 -6.58 -5.87 2.85
CA TYR A 42 -6.14 -5.07 1.71
C TYR A 42 -6.93 -5.38 0.42
N CYS A 43 -7.25 -6.65 0.15
CA CYS A 43 -8.10 -7.00 -1.00
C CYS A 43 -9.46 -6.32 -0.86
N LYS A 44 -10.13 -6.49 0.29
CA LYS A 44 -11.41 -5.83 0.60
C LYS A 44 -11.34 -4.31 0.42
N PHE A 45 -10.26 -3.68 0.89
CA PHE A 45 -10.01 -2.25 0.69
C PHE A 45 -10.00 -1.87 -0.79
N ILE A 46 -9.16 -2.53 -1.59
CA ILE A 46 -8.96 -2.27 -3.01
C ILE A 46 -10.23 -2.56 -3.83
N THR A 47 -11.07 -3.50 -3.40
CA THR A 47 -12.36 -3.81 -4.03
C THR A 47 -13.51 -2.91 -3.55
N GLY A 48 -13.27 -1.98 -2.62
CA GLY A 48 -14.20 -0.93 -2.22
C GLY A 48 -14.75 -1.00 -0.79
N SER A 49 -14.45 -2.07 -0.04
CA SER A 49 -14.82 -2.26 1.37
C SER A 49 -13.75 -1.70 2.29
N ILE A 50 -13.79 -0.38 2.53
CA ILE A 50 -12.70 0.35 3.20
C ILE A 50 -12.66 0.11 4.71
N ASP A 51 -13.81 -0.04 5.36
CA ASP A 51 -13.94 0.00 6.83
C ASP A 51 -13.22 -1.17 7.53
N GLU A 52 -12.98 -2.27 6.83
CA GLU A 52 -12.36 -3.47 7.37
C GLU A 52 -10.82 -3.49 7.25
N ALA A 53 -10.24 -2.54 6.51
CA ALA A 53 -8.81 -2.56 6.21
C ALA A 53 -7.96 -2.38 7.48
N ILE A 54 -8.08 -1.21 8.12
CA ILE A 54 -7.29 -0.85 9.30
C ILE A 54 -7.43 -1.91 10.41
N PRO A 55 -8.63 -2.38 10.81
CA PRO A 55 -8.76 -3.44 11.80
C PRO A 55 -8.01 -4.73 11.45
N ALA A 56 -7.95 -5.10 10.16
CA ALA A 56 -7.22 -6.28 9.71
C ALA A 56 -5.69 -6.08 9.82
N GLN A 57 -5.17 -4.91 9.42
CA GLN A 57 -3.74 -4.62 9.58
C GLN A 57 -3.33 -4.52 11.05
N GLU A 58 -4.12 -3.86 11.89
CA GLU A 58 -3.85 -3.80 13.33
C GLU A 58 -3.85 -5.18 13.98
N ARG A 59 -4.79 -6.06 13.59
CA ARG A 59 -4.81 -7.45 14.05
C ARG A 59 -3.55 -8.19 13.62
N ALA A 60 -3.10 -8.00 12.38
CA ALA A 60 -1.87 -8.62 11.89
C ALA A 60 -0.64 -8.17 12.69
N ILE A 61 -0.52 -6.85 12.94
CA ILE A 61 0.56 -6.27 13.76
C ILE A 61 0.54 -6.83 15.19
N ARG A 62 -0.64 -6.93 15.82
CA ARG A 62 -0.76 -7.50 17.18
C ARG A 62 -0.38 -8.98 17.24
N LEU A 63 -0.74 -9.76 16.22
CA LEU A 63 -0.45 -11.20 16.18
C LEU A 63 1.03 -11.50 15.91
N SER A 64 1.74 -10.64 15.18
CA SER A 64 3.17 -10.82 14.92
C SER A 64 3.90 -9.47 14.85
N PRO A 65 4.20 -8.85 16.02
CA PRO A 65 4.87 -7.55 16.08
C PRO A 65 6.35 -7.59 15.64
N ARG A 66 6.89 -8.78 15.36
CA ARG A 66 8.25 -9.01 14.86
C ARG A 66 8.27 -9.72 13.51
N ASP A 67 7.17 -9.71 12.75
CA ASP A 67 7.16 -10.29 11.39
C ASP A 67 8.19 -9.56 10.53
N PRO A 68 9.09 -10.26 9.82
CA PRO A 68 10.04 -9.63 8.90
C PRO A 68 9.37 -8.80 7.80
N ARG A 69 8.08 -9.04 7.52
CA ARG A 69 7.26 -8.31 6.56
C ARG A 69 6.36 -7.26 7.21
N ILE A 70 6.60 -6.90 8.47
CA ILE A 70 5.77 -5.91 9.19
C ILE A 70 5.67 -4.57 8.46
N TRP A 71 6.69 -4.21 7.68
CA TRP A 71 6.69 -3.05 6.80
C TRP A 71 5.49 -3.03 5.83
N LEU A 72 5.02 -4.19 5.36
CA LEU A 72 3.83 -4.29 4.50
C LEU A 72 2.56 -3.86 5.24
N TYR A 73 2.45 -4.21 6.52
CA TYR A 73 1.27 -3.89 7.32
C TYR A 73 1.23 -2.41 7.67
N TYR A 74 2.38 -1.83 7.99
CA TYR A 74 2.53 -0.39 8.15
C TYR A 74 2.24 0.35 6.84
N TYR A 75 2.77 -0.14 5.73
CA TYR A 75 2.54 0.41 4.40
C TYR A 75 1.05 0.40 4.02
N TRP A 76 0.36 -0.73 4.14
CA TRP A 76 -1.06 -0.81 3.82
C TRP A 76 -1.91 0.06 4.74
N THR A 77 -1.58 0.14 6.03
CA THR A 77 -2.27 1.06 6.96
C THR A 77 -2.09 2.51 6.52
N GLY A 78 -0.85 2.92 6.20
CA GLY A 78 -0.56 4.26 5.69
C GLY A 78 -1.28 4.57 4.38
N GLN A 79 -1.38 3.59 3.47
CA GLN A 79 -2.11 3.75 2.22
C GLN A 79 -3.59 4.02 2.47
N VAL A 80 -4.23 3.28 3.37
CA VAL A 80 -5.64 3.51 3.73
C VAL A 80 -5.82 4.92 4.29
N HIS A 81 -4.95 5.36 5.21
CA HIS A 81 -5.01 6.73 5.73
C HIS A 81 -4.81 7.80 4.65
N LEU A 82 -3.83 7.61 3.75
CA LEU A 82 -3.57 8.55 2.66
C LEU A 82 -4.80 8.70 1.76
N LEU A 83 -5.40 7.58 1.36
CA LEU A 83 -6.56 7.57 0.46
C LEU A 83 -7.83 8.11 1.14
N LEU A 84 -7.87 8.13 2.47
CA LEU A 84 -8.88 8.82 3.26
C LEU A 84 -8.51 10.28 3.59
N SER A 85 -7.46 10.82 2.96
CA SER A 85 -6.93 12.17 3.18
C SER A 85 -6.50 12.46 4.62
N ARG A 86 -6.19 11.42 5.40
CA ARG A 86 -5.65 11.51 6.76
C ARG A 86 -4.12 11.58 6.69
N ILE A 87 -3.62 12.74 6.25
CA ILE A 87 -2.24 12.90 5.79
C ILE A 87 -1.21 12.69 6.90
N ASP A 88 -1.45 13.21 8.11
CA ASP A 88 -0.52 13.07 9.23
C ASP A 88 -0.38 11.60 9.69
N GLU A 89 -1.49 10.87 9.76
CA GLU A 89 -1.49 9.45 10.07
C GLU A 89 -0.80 8.64 8.97
N ALA A 90 -1.05 8.99 7.70
CA ALA A 90 -0.38 8.36 6.57
C ALA A 90 1.15 8.51 6.66
N VAL A 91 1.65 9.73 6.90
CA VAL A 91 3.07 10.00 7.12
C VAL A 91 3.63 9.14 8.25
N SER A 92 2.96 9.11 9.41
CA SER A 92 3.41 8.31 10.56
C SER A 92 3.55 6.82 10.23
N TRP A 93 2.60 6.27 9.49
CA TRP A 93 2.61 4.86 9.11
C TRP A 93 3.64 4.55 8.03
N PHE A 94 3.81 5.41 7.03
CA PHE A 94 4.83 5.20 6.01
C PHE A 94 6.25 5.38 6.58
N GLU A 95 6.45 6.27 7.55
CA GLU A 95 7.72 6.39 8.27
C GLU A 95 8.06 5.08 9.02
N LYS A 96 7.09 4.46 9.67
CA LYS A 96 7.27 3.12 10.27
C LYS A 96 7.59 2.06 9.21
N ALA A 97 6.91 2.10 8.06
CA ALA A 97 7.15 1.17 6.96
C ALA A 97 8.58 1.31 6.40
N ARG A 98 9.02 2.55 6.16
CA ARG A 98 10.39 2.89 5.74
C ARG A 98 11.41 2.44 6.78
N GLY A 99 11.18 2.71 8.06
CA GLY A 99 12.07 2.27 9.14
C GLY A 99 12.21 0.75 9.24
N ALA A 100 11.14 0.00 8.94
CA ALA A 100 11.14 -1.46 8.94
C ALA A 100 11.75 -2.08 7.66
N ASN A 101 11.72 -1.37 6.53
CA ASN A 101 12.37 -1.80 5.29
C ASN A 101 12.82 -0.59 4.45
N PRO A 102 14.03 -0.05 4.71
CA PRO A 102 14.49 1.19 4.09
C PRO A 102 14.94 1.04 2.64
N GLU A 103 15.14 -0.19 2.16
CA GLU A 103 15.57 -0.45 0.78
C GLU A 103 14.38 -0.77 -0.14
N HIS A 104 13.14 -0.70 0.37
CA HIS A 104 11.96 -0.93 -0.44
C HIS A 104 11.42 0.39 -1.02
N PRO A 105 11.21 0.51 -2.34
CA PRO A 105 10.83 1.80 -2.95
C PRO A 105 9.41 2.27 -2.62
N LEU A 106 8.47 1.34 -2.31
CA LEU A 106 7.08 1.69 -2.03
C LEU A 106 6.89 2.69 -0.87
N PRO A 107 7.40 2.46 0.36
CA PRO A 107 7.32 3.45 1.43
C PRO A 107 7.81 4.85 1.03
N HIS A 108 8.92 4.94 0.30
CA HIS A 108 9.47 6.21 -0.19
C HIS A 108 8.53 6.93 -1.16
N ALA A 109 7.97 6.23 -2.15
CA ALA A 109 7.04 6.84 -3.11
C ALA A 109 5.76 7.37 -2.42
N TYR A 110 5.28 6.67 -1.39
CA TYR A 110 4.11 7.12 -0.64
C TYR A 110 4.42 8.23 0.36
N LEU A 111 5.60 8.24 0.97
CA LEU A 111 6.10 9.39 1.75
C LEU A 111 6.27 10.62 0.87
N ALA A 112 6.76 10.45 -0.36
CA ALA A 112 6.89 11.54 -1.32
C ALA A 112 5.55 12.24 -1.54
N SER A 113 4.50 11.45 -1.80
CA SER A 113 3.15 11.95 -1.94
C SER A 113 2.61 12.60 -0.66
N ALA A 114 2.72 11.90 0.47
CA ALA A 114 2.16 12.35 1.75
C ALA A 114 2.84 13.63 2.27
N TYR A 115 4.17 13.75 2.17
CA TYR A 115 4.89 14.96 2.55
C TYR A 115 4.54 16.15 1.67
N SER A 116 4.45 15.95 0.36
CA SER A 116 4.05 17.02 -0.54
C SER A 116 2.63 17.52 -0.25
N LEU A 117 1.67 16.62 -0.03
CA LEU A 117 0.31 16.99 0.38
C LEU A 117 0.26 17.72 1.73
N LYS A 118 1.20 17.42 2.63
CA LYS A 118 1.36 18.11 3.91
C LYS A 118 1.99 19.50 3.77
N GLY A 119 2.54 19.84 2.60
CA GLY A 119 3.30 21.08 2.37
C GLY A 119 4.79 20.98 2.69
N GLU A 120 5.28 19.79 3.05
CA GLU A 120 6.70 19.49 3.28
C GLU A 120 7.42 19.13 1.96
N SER A 121 7.28 19.97 0.93
CA SER A 121 7.69 19.65 -0.45
C SER A 121 9.15 19.22 -0.60
N GLY A 122 10.07 19.80 0.20
CA GLY A 122 11.49 19.40 0.19
C GLY A 122 11.69 17.94 0.60
N ARG A 123 10.95 17.45 1.60
CA ARG A 123 10.96 16.04 1.99
C ARG A 123 10.27 15.18 0.95
N GLY A 124 9.18 15.67 0.37
CA GLY A 124 8.47 15.01 -0.72
C GLY A 124 9.39 14.68 -1.92
N ILE A 125 10.16 15.68 -2.37
CA ILE A 125 11.13 15.54 -3.47
C ILE A 125 12.24 14.54 -3.11
N ALA A 126 12.79 14.62 -1.90
CA ALA A 126 13.86 13.73 -1.46
C ALA A 126 13.40 12.26 -1.41
N GLU A 127 12.19 12.01 -0.91
CA GLU A 127 11.60 10.67 -0.87
C GLU A 127 11.27 10.14 -2.28
N LEU A 128 10.85 11.01 -3.21
CA LEU A 128 10.64 10.60 -4.61
C LEU A 128 11.96 10.21 -5.29
N ALA A 129 13.03 10.97 -5.07
CA ALA A 129 14.35 10.61 -5.57
C ALA A 129 14.78 9.24 -5.02
N ARG A 130 14.59 9.00 -3.72
CA ARG A 130 14.94 7.71 -3.12
C ARG A 130 14.12 6.55 -3.69
N ALA A 131 12.83 6.76 -3.96
CA ALA A 131 11.98 5.75 -4.60
C ALA A 131 12.46 5.38 -6.01
N ARG A 132 12.96 6.35 -6.78
CA ARG A 132 13.56 6.13 -8.11
C ARG A 132 14.86 5.35 -8.02
N ASP A 133 15.75 5.73 -7.09
CA ASP A 133 17.05 5.06 -6.91
C ASP A 133 16.90 3.60 -6.49
N LEU A 134 15.90 3.29 -5.69
CA LEU A 134 15.59 1.94 -5.21
C LEU A 134 14.75 1.11 -6.19
N GLY A 135 14.11 1.76 -7.16
CA GLY A 135 13.28 1.09 -8.15
C GLY A 135 14.12 0.24 -9.09
N SER A 136 13.70 -1.00 -9.34
CA SER A 136 14.33 -1.86 -10.36
C SER A 136 13.89 -1.52 -11.79
N ASP A 137 12.93 -0.60 -11.94
CA ASP A 137 12.40 -0.09 -13.20
C ASP A 137 12.09 1.40 -13.09
N ASP A 138 11.71 2.00 -14.22
CA ASP A 138 11.43 3.43 -14.33
C ASP A 138 9.97 3.79 -13.95
N ARG A 139 9.26 2.97 -13.16
CA ARG A 139 7.85 3.26 -12.83
C ARG A 139 7.65 4.60 -12.13
N TYR A 140 8.65 5.06 -11.37
CA TYR A 140 8.63 6.35 -10.68
C TYR A 140 9.17 7.51 -11.53
N GLY A 141 9.48 7.26 -12.81
CA GLY A 141 9.87 8.29 -13.78
C GLY A 141 8.74 9.28 -14.05
N SER A 142 7.52 8.78 -14.24
CA SER A 142 6.32 9.60 -14.50
C SER A 142 5.04 9.00 -13.95
N ILE A 143 4.01 9.83 -13.80
CA ILE A 143 2.67 9.40 -13.37
C ILE A 143 2.09 8.39 -14.38
N ALA A 144 2.27 8.60 -15.69
CA ALA A 144 1.81 7.67 -16.72
C ALA A 144 2.43 6.28 -16.57
N ARG A 145 3.76 6.19 -16.36
CA ARG A 145 4.45 4.92 -16.13
C ARG A 145 3.94 4.23 -14.86
N LEU A 146 3.78 4.98 -13.77
CA LEU A 146 3.25 4.44 -12.52
C LEU A 146 1.83 3.91 -12.66
N ARG A 147 0.97 4.63 -13.40
CA ARG A 147 -0.39 4.20 -13.73
C ARG A 147 -0.42 2.89 -14.52
N ALA A 148 0.54 2.70 -15.42
CA ALA A 148 0.62 1.51 -16.27
C ALA A 148 0.99 0.23 -15.50
N VAL A 149 1.57 0.33 -14.29
CA VAL A 149 1.97 -0.84 -13.47
C VAL A 149 0.76 -1.68 -13.05
N GLY A 150 -0.41 -1.08 -12.91
CA GLY A 150 -1.61 -1.84 -12.61
C GLY A 150 -2.77 -0.97 -12.17
N PRO A 151 -3.98 -1.51 -12.20
CA PRO A 151 -5.16 -0.72 -11.92
C PRO A 151 -5.30 -0.51 -10.40
N PHE A 152 -5.43 0.75 -9.99
CA PHE A 152 -5.47 1.24 -8.61
C PHE A 152 -6.81 0.94 -7.86
N GLY A 153 -7.28 -0.30 -7.92
CA GLY A 153 -8.52 -0.74 -7.25
C GLY A 153 -9.82 -0.33 -7.94
N ALA A 154 -10.95 -0.70 -7.33
CA ALA A 154 -12.30 -0.40 -7.81
C ALA A 154 -12.48 1.08 -8.17
N PRO A 155 -13.44 1.46 -9.04
CA PRO A 155 -13.60 2.84 -9.52
C PRO A 155 -13.54 3.90 -8.41
N LYS A 156 -14.23 3.67 -7.29
CA LYS A 156 -14.20 4.56 -6.11
C LYS A 156 -12.79 4.71 -5.53
N ILE A 157 -12.03 3.62 -5.43
CA ILE A 157 -10.66 3.61 -4.91
C ILE A 157 -9.71 4.33 -5.88
N ARG A 158 -9.87 4.17 -7.20
CA ARG A 158 -9.07 4.93 -8.18
C ARG A 158 -9.24 6.43 -8.02
N THR A 159 -10.47 6.90 -7.80
CA THR A 159 -10.74 8.32 -7.56
C THR A 159 -9.98 8.82 -6.32
N LEU A 160 -9.90 8.01 -5.25
CA LEU A 160 -9.11 8.36 -4.07
C LEU A 160 -7.62 8.43 -4.39
N PHE A 161 -7.07 7.47 -5.15
CA PHE A 161 -5.68 7.51 -5.58
C PHE A 161 -5.34 8.76 -6.40
N GLU A 162 -6.23 9.17 -7.31
CA GLU A 162 -6.07 10.39 -8.09
C GLU A 162 -6.09 11.65 -7.23
N ALA A 163 -7.03 11.71 -6.27
CA ALA A 163 -7.20 12.85 -5.37
C ALA A 163 -6.09 12.96 -4.31
N THR A 164 -5.30 11.91 -4.09
CA THR A 164 -4.30 11.86 -3.01
C THR A 164 -2.94 11.42 -3.54
N TYR A 165 -2.69 10.12 -3.71
CA TYR A 165 -1.39 9.58 -4.07
C TYR A 165 -0.77 10.26 -5.30
N PHE A 166 -1.50 10.32 -6.41
CA PHE A 166 -0.99 10.96 -7.64
C PHE A 166 -0.92 12.48 -7.52
N LEU A 167 -1.86 13.12 -6.83
CA LEU A 167 -1.80 14.56 -6.55
C LEU A 167 -0.52 14.92 -5.77
N GLY A 168 -0.19 14.18 -4.72
CA GLY A 168 1.03 14.41 -3.95
C GLY A 168 2.30 14.13 -4.74
N LEU A 169 2.30 13.12 -5.63
CA LEU A 169 3.44 12.85 -6.50
C LEU A 169 3.67 13.98 -7.53
N ARG A 170 2.61 14.56 -8.08
CA ARG A 170 2.71 15.77 -8.92
C ARG A 170 3.33 16.93 -8.15
N GLN A 171 2.87 17.16 -6.92
CA GLN A 171 3.43 18.18 -6.04
C GLN A 171 4.89 17.90 -5.63
N ALA A 172 5.30 16.63 -5.61
CA ALA A 172 6.69 16.21 -5.45
C ALA A 172 7.54 16.38 -6.73
N GLY A 173 6.97 16.90 -7.82
CA GLY A 173 7.67 17.12 -9.08
C GLY A 173 7.76 15.89 -9.99
N MET A 174 6.92 14.87 -9.79
CA MET A 174 6.81 13.78 -10.75
C MET A 174 6.12 14.27 -12.04
N PRO A 175 6.75 14.12 -13.22
CA PRO A 175 6.14 14.52 -14.49
C PRO A 175 4.95 13.61 -14.85
N GLU A 176 4.06 14.08 -15.72
CA GLU A 176 2.92 13.29 -16.19
C GLU A 176 3.33 12.23 -17.23
N GLU A 177 4.23 12.57 -18.15
CA GLU A 177 4.65 11.72 -19.30
C GLU A 177 5.94 10.94 -19.03
#